data_AF-A0A6C0LRN8-F1
#
_entry.id   AF-A0A6C0LRN8-F1
#
_cell.length_a   1.000
_cell.length_b   1.000
_cell.length_c   1.000
_cell.angle_alpha   90.00
_cell.angle_beta   90.00
_cell.angle_gamma   90.00
#
_symmetry.space_group_name_H-M   'P 1'
#
loop_
_entity.id
_entity.type
_entity.pdbx_description
1 polymer ?
#
loop_
_entity_poly.entity_id
_entity_poly.type
_entity_poly.pdbx_seq_one_letter_code
_entity_poly.pdbx_strand_id
1 'polypeptide(L)'
;MEKRINKKIETYVTSFKDQIRNKINELEISDKNKMSELMEYVYEYPRFTLCKDDLSKRKRIKNSIPSLNRCSAKRANGEQCTRRRKEGCEFCGTHSKGTPNGLIQGENVDDNGVPCGNFHKLEVFAEEVKGIVYYLDKYNNVYNTEDILSEKQNPRIIAKYVKEEDKYTIPELGLV
;
A
#
# COMPACT_ATOMS: atom_id res chain seq x y z
N MET A 1 -1.86 31.62 4.46
CA MET A 1 -1.07 31.87 5.70
C MET A 1 0.36 32.29 5.34
N GLU A 2 1.06 31.51 4.53
CA GLU A 2 2.38 31.82 3.93
C GLU A 2 2.55 33.26 3.42
N LYS A 3 1.70 33.73 2.49
CA LYS A 3 1.77 35.10 1.94
C LYS A 3 1.71 36.20 3.02
N ARG A 4 0.93 35.99 4.09
CA ARG A 4 0.81 36.97 5.20
C ARG A 4 2.08 36.98 6.06
N ILE A 5 2.71 35.83 6.27
CA ILE A 5 3.96 35.72 7.03
C ILE A 5 5.11 36.30 6.22
N ASN A 6 5.22 35.94 4.94
CA ASN A 6 6.24 36.51 4.04
C ASN A 6 6.14 38.04 3.96
N LYS A 7 4.92 38.61 3.90
CA LYS A 7 4.75 40.07 3.96
C LYS A 7 5.26 40.68 5.26
N LYS A 8 5.03 40.04 6.42
CA LYS A 8 5.56 40.52 7.71
C LYS A 8 7.09 40.48 7.74
N ILE A 9 7.68 39.37 7.27
CA ILE A 9 9.12 39.21 7.18
C ILE A 9 9.71 40.26 6.24
N GLU A 10 9.10 40.49 5.09
CA GLU A 10 9.54 41.50 4.13
C GLU A 10 9.54 42.90 4.74
N THR A 11 8.47 43.28 5.45
CA THR A 11 8.41 44.57 6.15
C THR A 11 9.50 44.68 7.21
N TYR A 12 9.73 43.62 7.99
CA TYR A 12 10.78 43.60 9.00
C TYR A 12 12.19 43.75 8.39
N VAL A 13 12.52 42.94 7.36
CA VAL A 13 13.82 42.99 6.68
C VAL A 13 14.04 44.34 6.00
N THR A 14 13.01 44.93 5.39
CA THR A 14 13.12 46.26 4.78
C THR A 14 13.43 47.31 5.84
N SER A 15 12.70 47.30 6.97
CA SER A 15 12.96 48.23 8.07
C SER A 15 14.37 48.05 8.67
N PHE A 16 14.88 46.82 8.71
CA PHE A 16 16.23 46.53 9.16
C PHE A 16 17.29 47.08 8.19
N LYS A 17 17.11 46.90 6.87
CA LYS A 17 18.00 47.49 5.86
C LYS A 17 18.02 49.02 5.94
N ASP A 18 16.86 49.64 6.17
CA ASP A 18 16.75 51.09 6.33
C ASP A 18 17.45 51.60 7.61
N GLN A 19 17.34 50.86 8.72
CA GLN A 19 18.08 51.18 9.95
C GLN A 19 19.59 51.07 9.76
N ILE A 20 20.07 50.05 9.03
CA ILE A 20 21.50 49.93 8.68
C ILE A 20 21.93 51.14 7.84
N ARG A 21 21.15 51.53 6.83
CA ARG A 21 21.45 52.70 6.00
C ARG A 21 21.55 53.97 6.83
N ASN A 22 20.61 54.19 7.74
CA ASN A 22 20.64 55.34 8.65
C ASN A 22 21.89 55.30 9.54
N LYS A 23 22.25 54.12 10.06
CA LYS A 23 23.44 53.97 10.90
C LYS A 23 24.74 54.22 10.16
N ILE A 24 24.83 53.79 8.90
CA ILE A 24 25.98 54.06 8.03
C ILE A 24 26.11 55.57 7.78
N ASN A 25 25.00 56.28 7.54
CA ASN A 25 25.01 57.72 7.36
C ASN A 25 25.44 58.47 8.64
N GLU A 26 25.04 57.99 9.83
CA GLU A 26 25.47 58.55 11.12
C GLU A 26 26.97 58.37 11.40
N LEU A 27 27.60 57.34 10.83
CA LEU A 27 28.99 56.98 11.12
C LEU A 27 30.03 57.81 10.33
N GLU A 28 29.60 58.72 9.45
CA GLU A 28 30.46 59.62 8.66
C GLU A 28 31.72 58.94 8.09
N ILE A 29 31.55 57.78 7.45
CA ILE A 29 32.66 56.99 6.91
C ILE A 29 33.39 57.83 5.83
N SER A 30 34.69 58.08 6.05
CA SER A 30 35.51 58.95 5.18
C SER A 30 35.67 58.44 3.74
N ASP A 31 35.60 57.11 3.54
CA ASP A 31 35.68 56.47 2.22
C ASP A 31 34.29 56.23 1.61
N LYS A 32 33.81 57.20 0.81
CA LYS A 32 32.52 57.11 0.11
C LYS A 32 32.38 55.87 -0.79
N ASN A 33 33.48 55.40 -1.39
CA ASN A 33 33.48 54.23 -2.28
C ASN A 33 33.16 52.93 -1.52
N LYS A 34 33.79 52.72 -0.36
CA LYS A 34 33.53 51.54 0.50
C LYS A 34 32.15 51.58 1.12
N MET A 35 31.64 52.78 1.40
CA MET A 35 30.26 52.98 1.86
C MET A 35 29.24 52.54 0.80
N SER A 36 29.44 52.92 -0.45
CA SER A 36 28.56 52.51 -1.56
C SER A 36 28.56 51.00 -1.78
N GLU A 37 29.74 50.37 -1.78
CA GLU A 37 29.87 48.90 -1.91
C GLU A 37 29.16 48.14 -0.78
N LEU A 38 29.27 48.65 0.47
CA LEU A 38 28.61 48.04 1.61
C LEU A 38 27.07 48.21 1.55
N MET A 39 26.59 49.37 1.09
CA MET A 39 25.15 49.57 0.87
C MET A 39 24.60 48.65 -0.21
N GLU A 40 25.31 48.51 -1.33
CA GLU A 40 24.92 47.61 -2.41
C GLU A 40 24.81 46.17 -1.92
N TYR A 41 25.82 45.68 -1.19
CA TYR A 41 25.80 44.34 -0.59
C TYR A 41 24.60 44.12 0.36
N VAL A 42 24.27 45.11 1.19
CA VAL A 42 23.12 45.01 2.12
C VAL A 42 21.80 44.94 1.37
N TYR A 43 21.63 45.74 0.31
CA TYR A 43 20.38 45.75 -0.46
C TYR A 43 20.23 44.56 -1.40
N GLU A 44 21.33 44.07 -1.98
CA GLU A 44 21.38 42.90 -2.85
C GLU A 44 21.20 41.57 -2.09
N TYR A 45 21.45 41.56 -0.78
CA TYR A 45 21.26 40.36 0.03
C TYR A 45 19.86 39.75 -0.17
N PRO A 46 19.79 38.44 -0.50
CA PRO A 46 18.56 37.79 -0.94
C PRO A 46 17.47 37.85 0.13
N ARG A 47 16.24 38.04 -0.33
CA ARG A 47 15.06 38.08 0.55
C ARG A 47 14.75 36.68 1.05
N PHE A 48 14.51 36.56 2.35
CA PHE A 48 14.04 35.31 2.93
C PHE A 48 12.57 35.09 2.57
N THR A 49 12.26 33.96 1.93
CA THR A 49 10.90 33.55 1.57
C THR A 49 10.59 32.18 2.15
N LEU A 50 9.54 32.08 2.96
CA LEU A 50 9.02 30.78 3.39
C LEU A 50 8.25 30.14 2.23
N CYS A 51 8.52 28.86 1.99
CA CYS A 51 7.80 28.05 1.03
C CYS A 51 6.71 27.21 1.72
N LYS A 52 5.79 26.66 0.92
CA LYS A 52 4.73 25.76 1.41
C LYS A 52 5.27 24.56 2.18
N ASP A 53 6.43 24.04 1.78
CA ASP A 53 7.03 22.87 2.41
C ASP A 53 7.48 23.13 3.84
N ASP A 54 7.87 24.37 4.16
CA ASP A 54 8.30 24.77 5.52
C ASP A 54 7.13 24.86 6.50
N LEU A 55 5.94 25.20 6.00
CA LEU A 55 4.72 25.33 6.78
C LEU A 55 3.91 24.03 6.83
N SER A 56 4.20 23.09 5.93
CA SER A 56 3.53 21.80 5.88
C SER A 56 4.14 20.82 6.89
N LYS A 57 3.31 20.28 7.78
CA LYS A 57 3.74 19.18 8.65
C LYS A 57 3.99 17.97 7.76
N ARG A 58 5.26 17.61 7.52
CA ARG A 58 5.61 16.46 6.67
C ARG A 58 4.88 15.22 7.16
N LYS A 59 3.91 14.75 6.38
CA LYS A 59 3.23 13.48 6.64
C LYS A 59 4.16 12.38 6.16
N ARG A 60 4.73 11.61 7.09
CA ARG A 60 5.52 10.42 6.74
C ARG A 60 4.64 9.53 5.84
N ILE A 61 5.12 9.25 4.63
CA ILE A 61 4.48 8.29 3.73
C ILE A 61 4.46 6.95 4.46
N LYS A 62 3.25 6.40 4.65
CA LYS A 62 3.10 5.07 5.24
C LYS A 62 3.39 4.06 4.13
N ASN A 63 4.59 3.49 4.13
CA ASN A 63 4.87 2.35 3.26
C ASN A 63 3.98 1.17 3.69
N SER A 64 3.11 0.72 2.78
CA SER A 64 2.26 -0.44 3.05
C SER A 64 3.11 -1.70 2.97
N ILE A 65 3.24 -2.41 4.09
CA ILE A 65 3.87 -3.73 4.13
C ILE A 65 2.80 -4.75 3.73
N PRO A 66 3.07 -5.72 2.83
CA PRO A 66 2.12 -6.80 2.52
C PRO A 66 1.65 -7.52 3.80
N SER A 67 0.37 -7.90 3.87
CA SER A 67 -0.25 -8.56 5.04
C SER A 67 0.54 -9.76 5.54
N LEU A 68 1.07 -10.58 4.63
CA LEU A 68 1.91 -11.75 4.91
C LEU A 68 3.16 -11.42 5.74
N ASN A 69 3.72 -10.22 5.54
CA ASN A 69 4.95 -9.76 6.20
C ASN A 69 4.68 -8.93 7.47
N ARG A 70 3.40 -8.74 7.85
CA ARG A 70 3.00 -8.00 9.05
C ARG A 70 2.95 -8.90 10.27
N CYS A 71 3.36 -8.37 11.41
CA CYS A 71 3.31 -9.05 12.70
C CYS A 71 1.92 -9.65 13.00
N SER A 72 1.89 -10.90 13.49
CA SER A 72 0.64 -11.65 13.78
C SER A 72 -0.05 -11.22 15.08
N ALA A 73 0.59 -10.42 15.92
CA ALA A 73 0.01 -9.94 17.18
C ALA A 73 -0.96 -8.76 17.01
N LYS A 74 -1.91 -8.66 17.94
CA LYS A 74 -2.90 -7.58 18.02
C LYS A 74 -2.38 -6.38 18.82
N ARG A 75 -2.79 -5.18 18.41
CA ARG A 75 -2.64 -3.94 19.19
C ARG A 75 -3.69 -3.90 20.31
N ALA A 76 -3.56 -2.97 21.25
CA ALA A 76 -4.59 -2.73 22.27
C ALA A 76 -6.00 -2.45 21.68
N ASN A 77 -6.05 -1.94 20.44
CA ASN A 77 -7.30 -1.69 19.71
C ASN A 77 -7.89 -2.95 19.04
N GLY A 78 -7.30 -4.13 19.23
CA GLY A 78 -7.73 -5.38 18.59
C GLY A 78 -7.24 -5.59 17.14
N GLU A 79 -6.76 -4.52 16.48
CA GLU A 79 -6.24 -4.58 15.09
C GLU A 79 -4.85 -5.23 14.95
N GLN A 80 -4.54 -5.69 13.74
CA GLN A 80 -3.21 -6.21 13.40
C GLN A 80 -2.10 -5.19 13.59
N CYS A 81 -0.99 -5.66 14.18
CA CYS A 81 0.22 -4.89 14.21
C CYS A 81 0.75 -4.63 12.79
N THR A 82 0.75 -3.36 12.39
CA THR A 82 1.27 -2.92 11.07
C THR A 82 2.80 -2.94 10.94
N ARG A 83 3.54 -3.44 11.94
CA ARG A 83 5.00 -3.53 11.90
C ARG A 83 5.44 -4.81 11.18
N ARG A 84 6.57 -4.78 10.49
CA ARG A 84 7.17 -5.95 9.82
C ARG A 84 7.55 -7.01 10.87
N ARG A 85 7.38 -8.28 10.51
CA ARG A 85 7.89 -9.45 11.26
C ARG A 85 9.43 -9.40 11.34
N LYS A 86 9.99 -9.90 12.43
CA LYS A 86 11.44 -10.13 12.54
C LYS A 86 11.80 -11.43 11.83
N GLU A 87 12.99 -11.52 11.24
CA GLU A 87 13.44 -12.78 10.63
C GLU A 87 13.48 -13.90 11.68
N GLY A 88 12.90 -15.05 11.32
CA GLY A 88 12.75 -16.20 12.22
C GLY A 88 11.68 -16.06 13.30
N CYS A 89 10.82 -15.03 13.27
CA CYS A 89 9.76 -14.85 14.26
C CYS A 89 8.46 -14.28 13.64
N GLU A 90 7.31 -14.74 14.12
CA GLU A 90 6.00 -14.27 13.64
C GLU A 90 5.61 -12.86 14.15
N PHE A 91 6.43 -12.31 15.04
CA PHE A 91 6.20 -11.04 15.71
C PHE A 91 7.19 -9.96 15.26
N CYS A 92 6.78 -8.70 15.40
CA CYS A 92 7.73 -7.59 15.29
C CYS A 92 8.61 -7.52 16.55
N GLY A 93 9.72 -6.77 16.50
CA GLY A 93 10.66 -6.67 17.62
C GLY A 93 10.09 -6.13 18.95
N THR A 94 8.85 -5.65 18.96
CA THR A 94 8.14 -5.16 20.15
C THR A 94 7.21 -6.24 20.72
N HIS A 95 6.46 -6.93 19.87
CA HIS A 95 5.65 -8.07 20.28
C HIS A 95 6.47 -9.34 20.52
N SER A 96 7.73 -9.38 20.08
CA SER A 96 8.67 -10.45 20.49
C SER A 96 9.23 -10.22 21.90
N LYS A 97 9.18 -8.99 22.42
CA LYS A 97 9.75 -8.61 23.72
C LYS A 97 8.68 -8.41 24.81
N GLY A 98 7.41 -8.28 24.46
CA GLY A 98 6.31 -8.06 25.39
C GLY A 98 5.12 -8.96 25.06
N THR A 99 4.19 -9.08 26.01
CA THR A 99 3.02 -9.95 25.88
C THR A 99 2.09 -9.43 24.76
N PRO A 100 1.83 -10.23 23.71
CA PRO A 100 0.87 -9.84 22.69
C PRO A 100 -0.53 -9.77 23.30
N ASN A 101 -1.30 -8.73 22.98
CA ASN A 101 -2.69 -8.54 23.42
C ASN A 101 -3.67 -9.52 22.71
N GLY A 102 -3.19 -10.72 22.40
CA GLY A 102 -3.82 -11.70 21.51
C GLY A 102 -3.10 -11.84 20.18
N LEU A 103 -3.35 -12.99 19.55
CA LEU A 103 -2.90 -13.32 18.20
C LEU A 103 -4.06 -13.11 17.23
N ILE A 104 -3.73 -12.77 15.99
CA ILE A 104 -4.67 -12.93 14.89
C ILE A 104 -4.70 -14.43 14.61
N GLN A 105 -5.74 -15.10 15.09
CA GLN A 105 -6.11 -16.39 14.53
C GLN A 105 -6.43 -16.15 13.07
N GLY A 106 -5.70 -16.83 12.20
CA GLY A 106 -5.81 -16.71 10.76
C GLY A 106 -7.16 -17.24 10.29
N GLU A 107 -8.16 -16.38 10.28
CA GLU A 107 -9.07 -16.34 9.15
C GLU A 107 -8.45 -15.32 8.20
N ASN A 108 -8.01 -15.78 7.03
CA ASN A 108 -7.54 -14.92 5.95
C ASN A 108 -8.75 -14.12 5.46
N VAL A 109 -9.04 -13.04 6.19
CA VAL A 109 -10.10 -12.09 5.86
C VAL A 109 -9.42 -10.96 5.11
N ASP A 110 -9.56 -11.01 3.79
CA ASP A 110 -9.37 -9.82 2.96
C ASP A 110 -10.40 -8.75 3.37
N ASP A 111 -10.14 -7.49 3.01
CA ASP A 111 -10.88 -6.26 3.37
C ASP A 111 -12.42 -6.28 3.06
N ASN A 112 -12.93 -7.39 2.50
CA ASN A 112 -14.31 -7.63 2.11
C ASN A 112 -15.02 -8.76 2.88
N GLY A 113 -14.43 -9.33 3.96
CA GLY A 113 -15.15 -10.27 4.82
C GLY A 113 -15.45 -11.64 4.19
N VAL A 114 -14.76 -12.03 3.11
CA VAL A 114 -14.96 -13.34 2.47
C VAL A 114 -13.89 -14.31 2.99
N PRO A 115 -14.28 -15.50 3.51
CA PRO A 115 -13.32 -16.53 3.89
C PRO A 115 -12.56 -17.00 2.64
N CYS A 116 -11.28 -16.70 2.57
CA CYS A 116 -10.39 -17.13 1.50
C CYS A 116 -10.06 -18.62 1.71
N GLY A 117 -11.02 -19.50 1.37
CA GLY A 117 -10.72 -20.90 1.12
C GLY A 117 -9.72 -20.96 -0.04
N ASN A 118 -8.74 -21.85 0.04
CA ASN A 118 -7.72 -22.00 -1.00
C ASN A 118 -8.41 -22.23 -2.37
N PHE A 119 -8.51 -21.19 -3.20
CA PHE A 119 -9.03 -21.32 -4.55
C PHE A 119 -7.99 -22.08 -5.38
N HIS A 120 -8.22 -23.36 -5.58
CA HIS A 120 -7.42 -24.17 -6.49
C HIS A 120 -7.98 -24.01 -7.90
N LYS A 121 -7.15 -23.47 -8.80
CA LYS A 121 -7.47 -23.46 -10.23
C LYS A 121 -7.37 -24.88 -10.75
N LEU A 122 -8.48 -25.41 -11.24
CA LEU A 122 -8.58 -26.73 -11.85
C LEU A 122 -8.80 -26.55 -13.35
N GLU A 123 -8.09 -27.33 -14.16
CA GLU A 123 -8.34 -27.41 -15.60
C GLU A 123 -9.41 -28.48 -15.87
N VAL A 124 -10.45 -28.08 -16.59
CA VAL A 124 -11.55 -28.95 -17.02
C VAL A 124 -11.58 -28.94 -18.55
N PHE A 125 -11.77 -30.10 -19.15
CA PHE A 125 -11.88 -30.26 -20.61
C PHE A 125 -13.23 -30.88 -20.99
N ALA A 126 -13.68 -30.59 -22.22
CA ALA A 126 -14.94 -31.09 -22.75
C ALA A 126 -14.70 -32.32 -23.63
N GLU A 127 -15.42 -33.40 -23.37
CA GLU A 127 -15.31 -34.66 -24.08
C GLU A 127 -16.70 -35.17 -24.49
N GLU A 128 -16.82 -35.74 -25.68
CA GLU A 128 -18.07 -36.29 -26.19
C GLU A 128 -18.21 -37.77 -25.83
N VAL A 129 -19.19 -38.10 -24.97
CA VAL A 129 -19.52 -39.47 -24.60
C VAL A 129 -20.91 -39.79 -25.13
N LYS A 130 -20.98 -40.71 -26.11
CA LYS A 130 -22.24 -41.17 -26.74
C LYS A 130 -23.13 -40.03 -27.27
N GLY A 131 -22.52 -38.99 -27.85
CA GLY A 131 -23.25 -37.86 -28.46
C GLY A 131 -23.62 -36.73 -27.50
N ILE A 132 -23.21 -36.81 -26.23
CA ILE A 132 -23.43 -35.76 -25.22
C ILE A 132 -22.06 -35.27 -24.74
N VAL A 133 -21.88 -33.94 -24.70
CA VAL A 133 -20.64 -33.32 -24.23
C VAL A 133 -20.66 -33.23 -22.71
N TYR A 134 -19.66 -33.82 -22.08
CA TYR A 134 -19.42 -33.76 -20.64
C TYR A 134 -18.13 -33.02 -20.33
N TYR A 135 -18.09 -32.39 -19.16
CA TYR A 135 -16.90 -31.70 -18.67
C TYR A 135 -16.20 -32.54 -17.62
N LEU A 136 -14.94 -32.86 -17.88
CA LEU A 136 -14.12 -33.79 -17.13
C LEU A 136 -12.86 -33.11 -16.60
N ASP A 137 -12.38 -33.53 -15.43
CA ASP A 137 -11.06 -33.13 -14.91
C ASP A 137 -10.02 -34.25 -14.97
N LYS A 138 -8.77 -33.94 -14.60
CA LYS A 138 -7.68 -34.91 -14.49
C LYS A 138 -7.83 -35.88 -13.29
N TYR A 139 -8.85 -35.71 -12.45
CA TYR A 139 -9.09 -36.48 -11.23
C TYR A 139 -10.30 -37.42 -11.34
N ASN A 140 -10.72 -37.72 -12.57
CA ASN A 140 -11.82 -38.63 -12.89
C ASN A 140 -13.22 -38.13 -12.46
N ASN A 141 -13.40 -36.82 -12.29
CA ASN A 141 -14.68 -36.21 -11.94
C ASN A 141 -15.39 -35.66 -13.19
N VAL A 142 -16.71 -35.87 -13.23
CA VAL A 142 -17.63 -35.31 -14.23
C VAL A 142 -18.42 -34.19 -13.58
N TYR A 143 -18.36 -33.00 -14.15
CA TYR A 143 -19.03 -31.81 -13.61
C TYR A 143 -20.34 -31.52 -14.31
N ASN A 144 -21.22 -30.80 -13.61
CA ASN A 144 -22.44 -30.28 -14.21
C ASN A 144 -22.14 -29.22 -15.27
N THR A 145 -22.71 -29.42 -16.46
CA THR A 145 -22.57 -28.51 -17.61
C THR A 145 -23.11 -27.13 -17.28
N GLU A 146 -24.26 -27.02 -16.61
CA GLU A 146 -24.86 -25.75 -16.23
C GLU A 146 -23.98 -24.95 -15.27
N ASP A 147 -23.39 -25.61 -14.27
CA ASP A 147 -22.52 -24.97 -13.28
C ASP A 147 -21.22 -24.45 -13.92
N ILE A 148 -20.67 -25.17 -14.90
CA ILE A 148 -19.48 -24.75 -15.65
C ILE A 148 -19.79 -23.59 -16.60
N LEU A 149 -20.89 -23.68 -17.34
CA LEU A 149 -21.33 -22.61 -18.24
C LEU A 149 -21.69 -21.32 -17.48
N SER A 150 -22.13 -21.45 -16.23
CA SER A 150 -22.46 -20.32 -15.34
C SER A 150 -21.26 -19.80 -14.54
N GLU A 151 -20.04 -20.28 -14.80
CA GLU A 151 -18.80 -19.91 -14.09
C GLU A 151 -18.91 -20.01 -12.56
N LYS A 152 -19.67 -21.00 -12.07
CA LYS A 152 -19.96 -21.15 -10.65
C LYS A 152 -18.71 -21.56 -9.89
N GLN A 153 -18.43 -20.87 -8.79
CA GLN A 153 -17.38 -21.28 -7.86
C GLN A 153 -17.77 -22.61 -7.19
N ASN A 154 -16.92 -23.63 -7.31
CA ASN A 154 -17.17 -25.03 -6.91
C ASN A 154 -18.35 -25.67 -7.67
N PRO A 155 -18.18 -25.99 -8.97
CA PRO A 155 -19.20 -26.70 -9.74
C PRO A 155 -19.47 -28.08 -9.14
N ARG A 156 -20.73 -28.54 -9.21
CA ARG A 156 -21.14 -29.81 -8.63
C ARG A 156 -20.59 -30.99 -9.46
N ILE A 157 -20.00 -31.97 -8.78
CA ILE A 157 -19.62 -33.25 -9.39
C ILE A 157 -20.88 -34.11 -9.49
N ILE A 158 -21.21 -34.54 -10.72
CA ILE A 158 -22.38 -35.37 -11.02
C ILE A 158 -22.01 -36.85 -10.98
N ALA A 159 -20.84 -37.21 -11.52
CA ALA A 159 -20.42 -38.59 -11.65
C ALA A 159 -18.89 -38.72 -11.69
N LYS A 160 -18.40 -39.96 -11.71
CA LYS A 160 -17.00 -40.28 -12.05
C LYS A 160 -16.88 -41.02 -13.37
N TYR A 161 -15.87 -40.68 -14.14
CA TYR A 161 -15.59 -41.35 -15.42
C TYR A 161 -14.45 -42.36 -15.28
N VAL A 162 -14.46 -43.38 -16.13
CA VAL A 162 -13.38 -44.37 -16.27
C VAL A 162 -12.83 -44.28 -17.69
N LYS A 163 -11.51 -44.32 -17.83
CA LYS A 163 -10.83 -44.34 -19.13
C LYS A 163 -10.32 -45.76 -19.40
N GLU A 164 -10.92 -46.46 -20.36
CA GLU A 164 -10.44 -47.76 -20.83
C GLU A 164 -9.92 -47.64 -22.27
N GLU A 165 -8.62 -47.94 -22.43
CA GLU A 165 -7.77 -47.99 -23.63
C GLU A 165 -7.77 -46.78 -24.60
N ASP A 166 -8.90 -46.11 -24.84
CA ASP A 166 -9.03 -44.76 -25.41
C ASP A 166 -10.47 -44.20 -25.35
N LYS A 167 -11.39 -44.86 -24.61
CA LYS A 167 -12.78 -44.44 -24.48
C LYS A 167 -13.10 -44.00 -23.06
N TYR A 168 -13.81 -42.89 -22.95
CA TYR A 168 -14.36 -42.40 -21.69
C TYR A 168 -15.75 -43.01 -21.49
N THR A 169 -15.91 -43.79 -20.43
CA THR A 169 -17.18 -44.35 -20.00
C THR A 169 -17.60 -43.73 -18.67
N ILE A 170 -18.91 -43.57 -18.47
CA ILE A 170 -19.47 -43.01 -17.23
C ILE A 170 -20.42 -44.05 -16.63
N PRO A 171 -19.90 -44.99 -15.80
CA PRO A 171 -20.68 -46.12 -15.29
C PRO A 171 -21.91 -45.69 -14.48
N GLU A 172 -21.81 -44.61 -13.72
CA GLU A 172 -22.89 -44.10 -12.86
C GLU A 172 -24.09 -43.56 -13.64
N LEU A 173 -23.90 -43.17 -14.90
CA LEU A 173 -24.98 -42.74 -15.79
C LEU A 173 -25.47 -43.88 -16.71
N GLY A 174 -25.01 -45.12 -16.48
CA GLY A 174 -25.34 -46.28 -17.32
C GLY A 174 -24.73 -46.21 -18.72
N LEU A 175 -23.74 -45.34 -18.93
CA LEU A 175 -23.08 -45.15 -20.22
C LEU A 175 -21.82 -46.03 -20.28
N VAL A 176 -22.05 -47.34 -20.48
CA VAL A 176 -21.03 -48.37 -20.79
C VAL A 176 -20.76 -48.42 -22.28
#